data_AF-A0A094HA40-F1
#
_entry.id   AF-A0A094HA40-F1
#
_cell.length_a   1.000
_cell.length_b   1.000
_cell.length_c   1.000
_cell.angle_alpha   90.00
_cell.angle_beta   90.00
_cell.angle_gamma   90.00
#
_symmetry.space_group_name_H-M   'P 1'
#
loop_
_entity.id
_entity.type
_entity.pdbx_description
1 polymer ?
#
loop_
_entity_poly.entity_id
_entity_poly.type
_entity_poly.pdbx_seq_one_letter_code
_entity_poly.pdbx_strand_id
1 'polypeptide(L)'
;MQSKAILLSLLIAYAEARFGQEQEPISAISAVTSGGGPGVAATLAGGAISTLLGAANPCAKLQAADEIIAKLGTGADAVAAAIGLVAAEQNFNPFATDIPSICGDPTLPATEVLRGVVPLVDPAVTNSATENANSAKSKTAPFNAKGLSVAQVMVNNGFTSLKAVDLSGATVDVKAGAAAGANAGTNTGANAGAGAAADAAVTTAAAAAAKTAVAAADCPPATVFVTVTMGAAAAADTAAANAGNNNANNNANNNGNAATGNGGAQASAGGFDFGTCTPTMKFVGGLGNRPATEFTFQAIDPVVALGQQEALNPNIITNRICDQLTNVCNAGASGKAACLDAKAQILALGTRDASTAAKWNSLLGF
;
A
#
# COMPACT_ATOMS: atom_id res chain seq x y z
N MET A 1 29.98 -0.10 36.88
CA MET A 1 30.19 -0.19 35.41
C MET A 1 29.33 -1.29 34.76
N GLN A 2 28.97 -2.38 35.44
CA GLN A 2 28.16 -3.46 34.85
C GLN A 2 26.71 -3.06 34.48
N SER A 3 26.04 -2.22 35.26
CA SER A 3 24.66 -1.78 34.97
C SER A 3 24.54 -0.93 33.68
N LYS A 4 25.57 -0.13 33.35
CA LYS A 4 25.60 0.67 32.10
C LYS A 4 25.89 -0.19 30.87
N ALA A 5 26.69 -1.25 31.02
CA ALA A 5 26.97 -2.20 29.94
C ALA A 5 25.76 -3.08 29.61
N ILE A 6 24.97 -3.47 30.62
CA ILE A 6 23.71 -4.21 30.44
C ILE A 6 22.64 -3.34 29.77
N LEU A 7 22.51 -2.07 30.18
CA LEU A 7 21.57 -1.14 29.54
C LEU A 7 21.93 -0.88 28.08
N LEU A 8 23.22 -0.72 27.78
CA LEU A 8 23.70 -0.47 26.42
C LEU A 8 23.54 -1.71 25.52
N SER A 9 23.75 -2.92 26.04
CA SER A 9 23.51 -4.16 25.29
C SER A 9 22.02 -4.43 25.08
N LEU A 10 21.15 -4.09 26.04
CA LEU A 10 19.69 -4.08 25.84
C LEU A 10 19.25 -3.04 24.81
N LEU A 11 19.83 -1.84 24.82
CA LEU A 11 19.55 -0.79 23.84
C LEU A 11 20.04 -1.15 22.43
N ILE A 12 21.20 -1.80 22.30
CA ILE A 12 21.73 -2.28 21.03
C ILE A 12 20.88 -3.46 20.52
N ALA A 13 20.55 -4.44 21.37
CA ALA A 13 19.65 -5.53 20.98
C ALA A 13 18.25 -5.02 20.59
N TYR A 14 17.73 -4.00 21.28
CA TYR A 14 16.48 -3.34 20.93
C TYR A 14 16.58 -2.55 19.61
N ALA A 15 17.70 -1.88 19.36
CA ALA A 15 17.95 -1.14 18.12
C ALA A 15 18.19 -2.06 16.91
N GLU A 16 18.93 -3.16 17.08
CA GLU A 16 19.13 -4.20 16.06
C GLU A 16 17.82 -4.95 15.76
N ALA A 17 16.99 -5.20 16.79
CA ALA A 17 15.64 -5.73 16.59
C ALA A 17 14.73 -4.75 15.82
N ARG A 18 14.87 -3.43 16.00
CA ARG A 18 14.03 -2.43 15.30
C ARG A 18 14.45 -2.17 13.85
N PHE A 19 15.74 -1.92 13.59
CA PHE A 19 16.19 -1.57 12.23
C PHE A 19 16.43 -2.78 11.33
N GLY A 20 16.70 -3.96 11.90
CA GLY A 20 16.86 -5.20 11.15
C GLY A 20 15.55 -5.81 10.68
N GLN A 21 14.48 -5.72 11.48
CA GLN A 21 13.18 -6.34 11.18
C GLN A 21 12.38 -5.62 10.08
N GLU A 22 12.50 -4.29 9.92
CA GLU A 22 11.75 -3.58 8.86
C GLU A 22 12.31 -3.83 7.44
N GLN A 23 13.59 -4.19 7.32
CA GLN A 23 14.23 -4.56 6.05
C GLN A 23 14.41 -6.08 5.86
N GLU A 24 14.20 -6.89 6.90
CA GLU A 24 14.29 -8.35 6.83
C GLU A 24 13.42 -8.92 5.69
N PRO A 25 12.14 -8.52 5.52
CA PRO A 25 11.32 -9.03 4.43
C PRO A 25 11.87 -8.66 3.06
N ILE A 26 12.38 -7.43 2.89
CA ILE A 26 12.82 -6.92 1.58
C ILE A 26 14.06 -7.68 1.08
N SER A 27 15.04 -7.87 1.96
CA SER A 27 16.23 -8.64 1.61
C SER A 27 15.91 -10.12 1.37
N ALA A 28 15.01 -10.72 2.16
CA ALA A 28 14.54 -12.08 1.95
C ALA A 28 13.82 -12.27 0.61
N ILE A 29 12.93 -11.34 0.23
CA ILE A 29 12.25 -11.37 -1.07
C ILE A 29 13.27 -11.27 -2.21
N SER A 30 14.25 -10.36 -2.10
CA SER A 30 15.26 -10.20 -3.14
C SER A 30 16.20 -11.42 -3.27
N ALA A 31 16.31 -12.24 -2.23
CA ALA A 31 17.16 -13.43 -2.18
C ALA A 31 16.46 -14.71 -2.66
N VAL A 32 15.17 -14.65 -3.00
CA VAL A 32 14.44 -15.81 -3.54
C VAL A 32 15.04 -16.26 -4.87
N THR A 33 15.31 -17.55 -4.98
CA THR A 33 15.93 -18.18 -6.17
C THR A 33 15.13 -19.36 -6.71
N SER A 34 14.17 -19.90 -5.96
CA SER A 34 13.39 -21.08 -6.37
C SER A 34 12.44 -20.87 -7.54
N GLY A 35 12.14 -19.62 -7.91
CA GLY A 35 11.28 -19.32 -9.06
C GLY A 35 11.22 -17.84 -9.43
N GLY A 36 10.49 -17.57 -10.51
CA GLY A 36 10.42 -16.27 -11.16
C GLY A 36 11.50 -16.05 -12.23
N GLY A 37 11.26 -15.11 -13.13
CA GLY A 37 12.24 -14.68 -14.12
C GLY A 37 13.35 -13.81 -13.51
N PRO A 38 14.47 -13.59 -14.24
CA PRO A 38 15.54 -12.70 -13.80
C PRO A 38 15.00 -11.32 -13.40
N GLY A 39 15.32 -10.86 -12.19
CA GLY A 39 14.93 -9.55 -11.67
C GLY A 39 13.51 -9.45 -11.10
N VAL A 40 12.68 -10.50 -11.19
CA VAL A 40 11.31 -10.50 -10.63
C VAL A 40 11.35 -10.39 -9.10
N ALA A 41 12.19 -11.18 -8.44
CA ALA A 41 12.39 -11.13 -6.99
C ALA A 41 12.81 -9.73 -6.51
N ALA A 42 13.79 -9.12 -7.17
CA ALA A 42 14.25 -7.77 -6.87
C ALA A 42 13.17 -6.70 -7.12
N THR A 43 12.35 -6.87 -8.15
CA THR A 43 11.24 -5.95 -8.46
C THR A 43 10.16 -6.02 -7.38
N LEU A 44 9.79 -7.23 -6.97
CA LEU A 44 8.83 -7.46 -5.88
C LEU A 44 9.32 -6.91 -4.55
N ALA A 45 10.60 -7.14 -4.23
CA ALA A 45 11.25 -6.59 -3.05
C ALA A 45 11.15 -5.06 -3.05
N GLY A 46 11.47 -4.40 -4.17
CA GLY A 46 11.38 -2.94 -4.29
C GLY A 46 9.94 -2.41 -4.16
N GLY A 47 8.95 -3.12 -4.71
CA GLY A 47 7.53 -2.76 -4.62
C GLY A 47 6.97 -2.88 -3.20
N ALA A 48 7.36 -3.94 -2.48
CA ALA A 48 6.90 -4.21 -1.12
C ALA A 48 7.28 -3.12 -0.10
N ILE A 49 8.34 -2.34 -0.35
CA ILE A 49 8.74 -1.23 0.54
C ILE A 49 7.59 -0.25 0.76
N SER A 50 6.85 0.07 -0.30
CA SER A 50 5.75 1.03 -0.24
C SER A 50 4.58 0.57 0.63
N THR A 51 4.40 -0.74 0.81
CA THR A 51 3.31 -1.32 1.62
C THR A 51 3.68 -1.39 3.11
N LEU A 52 4.95 -1.22 3.46
CA LEU A 52 5.44 -1.14 4.83
C LEU A 52 5.41 0.28 5.42
N LEU A 53 5.05 1.29 4.62
CA LEU A 53 4.92 2.67 5.09
C LEU A 53 3.71 2.82 6.01
N GLY A 54 3.80 3.63 7.07
CA GLY A 54 2.72 3.75 8.06
C GLY A 54 1.40 4.32 7.56
N ALA A 55 1.42 5.06 6.45
CA ALA A 55 0.22 5.58 5.81
C ALA A 55 -0.35 4.65 4.72
N ALA A 56 0.34 3.56 4.39
CA ALA A 56 -0.12 2.63 3.36
C ALA A 56 -1.33 1.83 3.85
N ASN A 57 -2.18 1.38 2.91
CA ASN A 57 -3.27 0.47 3.26
C ASN A 57 -2.68 -0.90 3.68
N PRO A 58 -2.97 -1.41 4.90
CA PRO A 58 -2.40 -2.67 5.38
C PRO A 58 -2.84 -3.89 4.54
N CYS A 59 -3.97 -3.82 3.83
CA CYS A 59 -4.37 -4.88 2.90
C CYS A 59 -3.46 -4.98 1.67
N ALA A 60 -2.85 -3.86 1.24
CA ALA A 60 -1.91 -3.87 0.13
C ALA A 60 -0.64 -4.68 0.45
N LYS A 61 -0.24 -4.73 1.73
CA LYS A 61 0.86 -5.60 2.19
C LYS A 61 0.54 -7.08 1.98
N LEU A 62 -0.70 -7.49 2.26
CA LEU A 62 -1.14 -8.87 2.06
C LEU A 62 -1.22 -9.22 0.57
N GLN A 63 -1.70 -8.29 -0.27
CA GLN A 63 -1.69 -8.45 -1.72
C GLN A 63 -0.28 -8.58 -2.28
N ALA A 64 0.68 -7.79 -1.77
CA ALA A 64 2.09 -7.92 -2.16
C ALA A 64 2.68 -9.29 -1.76
N ALA A 65 2.28 -9.85 -0.61
CA ALA A 65 2.67 -11.18 -0.20
C ALA A 65 2.07 -12.28 -1.10
N ASP A 66 0.80 -12.13 -1.50
CA ASP A 66 0.18 -13.01 -2.50
C ASP A 66 0.90 -12.92 -3.85
N GLU A 67 1.28 -11.72 -4.28
CA GLU A 67 1.99 -11.48 -5.54
C GLU A 67 3.37 -12.16 -5.55
N ILE A 68 4.06 -12.21 -4.41
CA ILE A 68 5.32 -12.96 -4.26
C ILE A 68 5.11 -14.44 -4.59
N ILE A 69 4.10 -15.07 -4.01
CA ILE A 69 3.80 -16.48 -4.30
C ILE A 69 3.36 -16.65 -5.76
N ALA A 70 2.54 -15.75 -6.27
CA ALA A 70 2.04 -15.83 -7.65
C ALA A 70 3.16 -15.75 -8.69
N LYS A 71 4.20 -14.93 -8.44
CA LYS A 71 5.27 -14.67 -9.42
C LYS A 71 6.55 -15.46 -9.19
N LEU A 72 6.88 -15.80 -7.94
CA LEU A 72 8.07 -16.57 -7.58
C LEU A 72 7.75 -18.05 -7.31
N GLY A 73 6.47 -18.41 -7.20
CA GLY A 73 6.01 -19.77 -6.96
C GLY A 73 5.98 -20.14 -5.48
N THR A 74 5.80 -21.44 -5.21
CA THR A 74 5.60 -22.00 -3.86
C THR A 74 6.86 -22.69 -3.32
N GLY A 75 8.04 -22.30 -3.80
CA GLY A 75 9.31 -22.77 -3.24
C GLY A 75 9.48 -22.33 -1.79
N ALA A 76 10.25 -23.08 -1.00
CA ALA A 76 10.35 -22.86 0.45
C ALA A 76 10.87 -21.45 0.81
N ASP A 77 11.82 -20.91 0.04
CA ASP A 77 12.33 -19.54 0.15
C ASP A 77 11.28 -18.49 -0.25
N ALA A 78 10.51 -18.71 -1.33
CA ALA A 78 9.44 -17.81 -1.75
C ALA A 78 8.30 -17.74 -0.71
N VAL A 79 7.91 -18.90 -0.16
CA VAL A 79 6.94 -19.00 0.93
C VAL A 79 7.46 -18.31 2.19
N ALA A 80 8.72 -18.55 2.58
CA ALA A 80 9.33 -17.90 3.74
C ALA A 80 9.39 -16.38 3.56
N ALA A 81 9.73 -15.88 2.37
CA ALA A 81 9.76 -14.45 2.07
C ALA A 81 8.37 -13.81 2.14
N ALA A 82 7.34 -14.46 1.59
CA ALA A 82 5.96 -13.98 1.65
C ALA A 82 5.41 -13.99 3.09
N ILE A 83 5.66 -15.06 3.87
CA ILE A 83 5.32 -15.11 5.30
C ILE A 83 6.04 -13.98 6.06
N GLY A 84 7.32 -13.76 5.76
CA GLY A 84 8.10 -12.66 6.31
C GLY A 84 7.45 -11.30 6.07
N LEU A 85 6.94 -11.04 4.85
CA LEU A 85 6.24 -9.80 4.52
C LEU A 85 4.89 -9.66 5.25
N VAL A 86 4.10 -10.73 5.35
CA VAL A 86 2.83 -10.70 6.10
C VAL A 86 3.09 -10.38 7.58
N ALA A 87 4.10 -11.05 8.16
CA ALA A 87 4.46 -10.93 9.56
C ALA A 87 5.23 -9.64 9.90
N ALA A 88 5.73 -8.93 8.89
CA ALA A 88 6.47 -7.68 9.09
C ALA A 88 5.60 -6.62 9.78
N GLU A 89 6.22 -5.85 10.67
CA GLU A 89 5.60 -4.63 11.19
C GLU A 89 5.41 -3.63 10.05
N GLN A 90 4.25 -2.99 9.99
CA GLN A 90 4.08 -1.81 9.16
C GLN A 90 4.53 -0.60 9.98
N ASN A 91 5.37 0.25 9.41
CA ASN A 91 6.00 1.38 10.10
C ASN A 91 4.95 2.16 10.90
N PHE A 92 5.22 2.38 12.18
CA PHE A 92 4.29 2.97 13.12
C PHE A 92 4.89 4.23 13.74
N ASN A 93 4.11 5.32 13.76
CA ASN A 93 4.51 6.55 14.41
C ASN A 93 3.71 6.73 15.72
N PRO A 94 4.28 6.34 16.88
CA PRO A 94 3.60 6.46 18.18
C PRO A 94 3.36 7.91 18.61
N PHE A 95 3.93 8.90 17.91
CA PHE A 95 3.64 10.31 18.17
C PHE A 95 2.39 10.82 17.43
N ALA A 96 1.88 10.06 16.46
CA ALA A 96 0.74 10.43 15.61
C ALA A 96 -0.49 9.54 15.81
N THR A 97 -0.31 8.31 16.29
CA THR A 97 -1.41 7.36 16.56
C THR A 97 -0.99 6.37 17.65
N ASP A 98 -1.96 5.87 18.42
CA ASP A 98 -1.74 4.90 19.51
C ASP A 98 -2.10 3.45 19.12
N ILE A 99 -2.73 3.26 17.96
CA ILE A 99 -3.16 1.96 17.44
C ILE A 99 -2.75 1.75 15.98
N PRO A 100 -2.24 0.57 15.60
CA PRO A 100 -1.92 0.23 14.21
C PRO A 100 -3.18 0.01 13.38
N SER A 101 -3.06 0.27 12.09
CA SER A 101 -4.07 -0.13 11.11
C SER A 101 -3.78 -1.53 10.60
N ILE A 102 -4.78 -2.41 10.59
CA ILE A 102 -4.65 -3.82 10.19
C ILE A 102 -5.68 -4.14 9.12
N CYS A 103 -5.34 -5.02 8.17
CA CYS A 103 -6.28 -5.41 7.14
C CYS A 103 -7.48 -6.17 7.73
N GLY A 104 -8.67 -5.61 7.51
CA GLY A 104 -9.96 -6.13 7.91
C GLY A 104 -10.70 -6.91 6.80
N ASP A 105 -10.11 -7.04 5.62
CA ASP A 105 -10.70 -7.79 4.50
C ASP A 105 -10.55 -9.32 4.71
N PRO A 106 -11.64 -10.10 4.77
CA PRO A 106 -11.59 -11.55 5.02
C PRO A 106 -11.13 -12.38 3.81
N THR A 107 -11.04 -11.77 2.63
CA THR A 107 -10.57 -12.41 1.39
C THR A 107 -9.04 -12.39 1.28
N LEU A 108 -8.35 -11.67 2.17
CA LEU A 108 -6.89 -11.53 2.16
C LEU A 108 -6.20 -12.12 3.40
N PRO A 109 -4.98 -12.67 3.26
CA PRO A 109 -4.31 -12.99 2.00
C PRO A 109 -5.12 -14.03 1.21
N ALA A 110 -5.08 -13.97 -0.13
CA ALA A 110 -5.78 -14.92 -0.98
C ALA A 110 -5.10 -16.29 -1.00
N THR A 111 -3.79 -16.33 -0.77
CA THR A 111 -3.00 -17.57 -0.78
C THR A 111 -3.14 -18.32 0.54
N GLU A 112 -3.61 -19.56 0.48
CA GLU A 112 -3.89 -20.41 1.65
C GLU A 112 -2.71 -20.51 2.64
N VAL A 113 -1.47 -20.66 2.13
CA VAL A 113 -0.27 -20.83 2.98
C VAL A 113 0.08 -19.57 3.80
N LEU A 114 -0.44 -18.40 3.41
CA LEU A 114 -0.20 -17.13 4.09
C LEU A 114 -1.30 -16.81 5.12
N ARG A 115 -2.42 -17.55 5.08
CA ARG A 115 -3.56 -17.33 5.97
C ARG A 115 -3.19 -17.65 7.42
N GLY A 116 -3.63 -16.81 8.35
CA GLY A 116 -3.41 -17.02 9.79
C GLY A 116 -2.05 -16.56 10.30
N VAL A 117 -1.20 -15.99 9.42
CA VAL A 117 -0.02 -15.23 9.83
C VAL A 117 -0.46 -13.82 10.24
N VAL A 118 0.04 -13.33 11.38
CA VAL A 118 -0.28 -11.99 11.91
C VAL A 118 0.99 -11.13 12.02
N PRO A 119 0.87 -9.81 11.80
CA PRO A 119 2.02 -8.91 11.79
C PRO A 119 2.53 -8.60 13.20
N LEU A 120 3.82 -8.27 13.28
CA LEU A 120 4.37 -7.54 14.41
C LEU A 120 3.71 -6.16 14.54
N VAL A 121 3.75 -5.61 15.76
CA VAL A 121 3.27 -4.25 16.10
C VAL A 121 4.28 -3.54 16.99
N ASP A 122 4.30 -2.21 16.90
CA ASP A 122 5.26 -1.39 17.67
C ASP A 122 5.14 -1.70 19.17
N PRO A 123 6.27 -1.90 19.88
CA PRO A 123 6.28 -2.09 21.34
C PRO A 123 5.54 -1.01 22.14
N ALA A 124 5.40 0.21 21.62
CA ALA A 124 4.65 1.30 22.22
C ALA A 124 3.12 1.08 22.19
N VAL A 125 2.62 0.17 21.36
CA VAL A 125 1.19 -0.16 21.30
C VAL A 125 0.78 -0.97 22.52
N THR A 126 -0.38 -0.65 23.08
CA THR A 126 -0.93 -1.39 24.23
C THR A 126 -1.13 -2.87 23.86
N ASN A 127 -0.60 -3.78 24.70
CA ASN A 127 -0.59 -5.25 24.49
C ASN A 127 0.27 -5.73 23.31
N SER A 128 1.23 -4.93 22.84
CA SER A 128 2.19 -5.30 21.78
C SER A 128 2.96 -6.58 22.08
N ALA A 129 3.31 -6.86 23.34
CA ALA A 129 4.03 -8.08 23.71
C ALA A 129 3.25 -9.36 23.38
N THR A 130 1.93 -9.35 23.58
CA THR A 130 1.05 -10.48 23.21
C THR A 130 1.02 -10.67 21.71
N GLU A 131 0.86 -9.58 20.96
CA GLU A 131 0.78 -9.68 19.50
C GLU A 131 2.12 -10.04 18.87
N ASN A 132 3.23 -9.53 19.38
CA ASN A 132 4.55 -9.89 18.86
C ASN A 132 4.89 -11.36 19.14
N ALA A 133 4.40 -11.93 20.25
CA ALA A 133 4.46 -13.35 20.50
C ALA A 133 3.55 -14.15 19.54
N ASN A 134 2.34 -13.65 19.25
CA ASN A 134 1.44 -14.24 18.26
C ASN A 134 2.06 -14.24 16.86
N SER A 135 2.65 -13.14 16.44
CA SER A 135 3.33 -13.01 15.14
C SER A 135 4.46 -14.03 15.02
N ALA A 136 5.35 -14.11 16.01
CA ALA A 136 6.45 -15.08 16.03
C ALA A 136 5.94 -16.53 15.93
N LYS A 137 4.87 -16.87 16.66
CA LYS A 137 4.23 -18.19 16.59
C LYS A 137 3.62 -18.47 15.21
N SER A 138 2.93 -17.48 14.65
CA SER A 138 2.17 -17.62 13.41
C SER A 138 3.05 -17.86 12.18
N LYS A 139 4.31 -17.40 12.20
CA LYS A 139 5.29 -17.68 11.13
C LYS A 139 5.54 -19.17 10.91
N THR A 140 5.43 -19.99 11.96
CA THR A 140 5.67 -21.44 11.90
C THR A 140 4.40 -22.28 12.12
N ALA A 141 3.43 -21.74 12.84
CA ALA A 141 2.16 -22.38 13.15
C ALA A 141 1.02 -21.35 12.98
N PRO A 142 0.57 -21.11 11.74
CA PRO A 142 -0.46 -20.12 11.45
C PRO A 142 -1.75 -20.39 12.24
N PHE A 143 -2.43 -19.33 12.65
CA PHE A 143 -3.71 -19.44 13.34
C PHE A 143 -4.82 -19.90 12.38
N ASN A 144 -5.91 -20.45 12.93
CA ASN A 144 -7.10 -20.70 12.11
C ASN A 144 -7.69 -19.37 11.63
N ALA A 145 -7.64 -19.14 10.32
CA ALA A 145 -8.13 -17.93 9.67
C ALA A 145 -9.26 -18.20 8.68
N LYS A 146 -9.94 -19.35 8.75
CA LYS A 146 -10.99 -19.69 7.79
C LYS A 146 -12.14 -18.67 7.81
N GLY A 147 -12.23 -17.89 6.74
CA GLY A 147 -13.21 -16.82 6.60
C GLY A 147 -12.89 -15.58 7.46
N LEU A 148 -11.70 -15.49 8.04
CA LEU A 148 -11.33 -14.38 8.91
C LEU A 148 -10.37 -13.45 8.18
N SER A 149 -10.46 -12.15 8.46
CA SER A 149 -9.41 -11.20 8.12
C SER A 149 -8.25 -11.29 9.11
N VAL A 150 -7.09 -10.74 8.75
CA VAL A 150 -5.94 -10.70 9.66
C VAL A 150 -6.28 -9.95 10.95
N ALA A 151 -7.00 -8.83 10.86
CA ALA A 151 -7.49 -8.12 12.04
C ALA A 151 -8.38 -9.00 12.94
N GLN A 152 -9.27 -9.79 12.34
CA GLN A 152 -10.13 -10.70 13.08
C GLN A 152 -9.35 -11.86 13.73
N VAL A 153 -8.29 -12.35 13.08
CA VAL A 153 -7.37 -13.33 13.66
C VAL A 153 -6.65 -12.74 14.87
N MET A 154 -6.13 -11.51 14.78
CA MET A 154 -5.46 -10.83 15.90
C MET A 154 -6.41 -10.65 17.09
N VAL A 155 -7.63 -10.17 16.84
CA VAL A 155 -8.68 -10.02 17.88
C VAL A 155 -9.03 -11.35 18.53
N ASN A 156 -9.20 -12.41 17.74
CA ASN A 156 -9.48 -13.76 18.27
C ASN A 156 -8.33 -14.33 19.11
N ASN A 157 -7.11 -13.81 18.93
CA ASN A 157 -5.91 -14.20 19.70
C ASN A 157 -5.50 -13.13 20.73
N GLY A 158 -6.44 -12.27 21.14
CA GLY A 158 -6.29 -11.39 22.30
C GLY A 158 -5.73 -10.00 22.04
N PHE A 159 -5.47 -9.62 20.78
CA PHE A 159 -5.02 -8.28 20.45
C PHE A 159 -6.16 -7.42 19.90
N THR A 160 -6.65 -6.48 20.71
CA THR A 160 -7.78 -5.59 20.39
C THR A 160 -7.39 -4.13 20.17
N SER A 161 -6.14 -3.76 20.43
CA SER A 161 -5.59 -2.42 20.25
C SER A 161 -5.29 -2.15 18.77
N LEU A 162 -6.29 -2.24 17.89
CA LEU A 162 -6.10 -2.09 16.45
C LEU A 162 -7.26 -1.33 15.79
N LYS A 163 -6.98 -0.75 14.63
CA LYS A 163 -7.97 -0.24 13.69
C LYS A 163 -8.04 -1.16 12.48
N ALA A 164 -9.17 -1.82 12.25
CA ALA A 164 -9.33 -2.64 11.05
C ALA A 164 -9.78 -1.77 9.85
N VAL A 165 -9.15 -1.97 8.70
CA VAL A 165 -9.49 -1.26 7.45
C VAL A 165 -9.59 -2.22 6.27
N ASP A 166 -10.50 -1.95 5.33
CA ASP A 166 -10.67 -2.75 4.11
C ASP A 166 -9.79 -2.25 2.94
N LEU A 167 -9.93 -2.87 1.78
CA LEU A 167 -9.23 -2.49 0.55
C LEU A 167 -9.50 -1.06 0.07
N SER A 168 -10.67 -0.50 0.40
CA SER A 168 -10.99 0.91 0.07
C SER A 168 -10.35 1.90 1.04
N GLY A 169 -9.80 1.41 2.15
CA GLY A 169 -9.28 2.22 3.26
C GLY A 169 -10.37 2.62 4.26
N ALA A 170 -11.61 2.14 4.07
CA ALA A 170 -12.68 2.37 5.02
C ALA A 170 -12.43 1.56 6.30
N THR A 171 -12.84 2.11 7.44
CA THR A 171 -12.76 1.39 8.72
C THR A 171 -13.86 0.34 8.78
N VAL A 172 -13.52 -0.86 9.22
CA VAL A 172 -14.47 -1.96 9.39
C VAL A 172 -14.48 -2.43 10.84
N ASP A 173 -15.66 -2.80 11.34
CA ASP A 173 -15.80 -3.33 12.69
C ASP A 173 -15.41 -4.82 12.71
N VAL A 174 -14.44 -5.18 13.56
CA VAL A 174 -14.04 -6.57 13.81
C VAL A 174 -14.30 -6.92 15.28
N LYS A 175 -14.94 -8.08 15.53
CA LYS A 175 -15.34 -8.51 16.88
C LYS A 175 -14.95 -9.95 17.13
N ALA A 176 -14.43 -10.26 18.31
CA ALA A 176 -14.04 -11.62 18.69
C ALA A 176 -15.18 -12.64 18.45
N GLY A 177 -14.86 -13.78 17.83
CA GLY A 177 -15.79 -14.90 17.63
C GLY A 177 -16.65 -14.85 16.36
N ALA A 178 -16.50 -13.87 15.48
CA ALA A 178 -17.19 -13.85 14.19
C ALA A 178 -16.49 -14.81 13.20
N ALA A 179 -17.00 -16.03 13.04
CA ALA A 179 -16.77 -16.78 11.80
C ALA A 179 -17.53 -16.08 10.67
N ALA A 180 -16.92 -15.88 9.50
CA ALA A 180 -17.57 -15.19 8.39
C ALA A 180 -18.87 -15.89 7.96
N GLY A 181 -19.96 -15.17 8.17
CA GLY A 181 -21.26 -15.45 7.59
C GLY A 181 -22.09 -14.16 7.61
N ALA A 182 -22.43 -13.69 6.41
CA ALA A 182 -23.33 -12.59 6.08
C ALA A 182 -22.76 -11.16 6.06
N ASN A 183 -22.65 -10.64 4.83
CA ASN A 183 -22.78 -9.23 4.52
C ASN A 183 -24.17 -8.72 4.91
N ALA A 184 -24.24 -7.76 5.85
CA ALA A 184 -25.27 -6.75 6.10
C ALA A 184 -24.99 -6.16 7.50
N GLY A 185 -24.97 -4.86 7.79
CA GLY A 185 -25.30 -3.64 7.10
C GLY A 185 -25.28 -2.52 8.15
N THR A 186 -25.07 -1.27 7.72
CA THR A 186 -25.45 -0.04 8.43
C THR A 186 -25.18 0.01 9.95
N ASN A 187 -23.98 0.39 10.36
CA ASN A 187 -23.78 0.91 11.71
C ASN A 187 -23.96 2.43 11.69
N THR A 188 -25.21 2.88 11.81
CA THR A 188 -25.49 4.20 12.38
C THR A 188 -24.99 4.15 13.82
N GLY A 189 -23.90 4.88 14.11
CA GLY A 189 -23.47 5.10 15.48
C GLY A 189 -24.60 5.75 16.29
N ALA A 190 -25.28 4.96 17.12
CA ALA A 190 -26.21 5.45 18.11
C ALA A 190 -25.41 5.88 19.35
N ASN A 191 -24.97 7.14 19.33
CA ASN A 191 -24.71 7.89 20.55
C ASN A 191 -26.05 8.07 21.29
N ALA A 192 -26.06 7.79 22.59
CA ALA A 192 -27.23 7.91 23.43
C ALA A 192 -27.72 9.37 23.51
N GLY A 193 -28.96 9.61 23.12
CA GLY A 193 -29.66 10.89 23.29
C GLY A 193 -31.16 10.69 23.11
N ALA A 194 -31.90 10.76 24.22
CA ALA A 194 -33.35 10.62 24.25
C ALA A 194 -34.07 11.75 23.50
N GLY A 195 -35.14 11.41 22.76
CA GLY A 195 -36.07 12.38 22.18
C GLY A 195 -36.92 11.78 21.06
N ALA A 196 -38.17 11.44 21.36
CA ALA A 196 -39.13 10.82 20.45
C ALA A 196 -39.66 11.77 19.37
N ALA A 197 -39.86 11.26 18.14
CA ALA A 197 -41.04 11.47 17.32
C ALA A 197 -41.03 10.50 16.12
N ALA A 198 -42.17 9.87 15.87
CA ALA A 198 -42.42 8.86 14.85
C ALA A 198 -42.67 9.49 13.46
N ASP A 199 -42.30 8.77 12.39
CA ASP A 199 -43.21 8.55 11.25
C ASP A 199 -42.79 7.31 10.43
N ALA A 200 -43.77 6.76 9.71
CA ALA A 200 -44.00 5.37 9.39
C ALA A 200 -43.19 4.75 8.24
N ALA A 201 -43.09 3.43 8.33
CA ALA A 201 -42.56 2.51 7.33
C ALA A 201 -43.42 2.40 6.06
N VAL A 202 -42.77 2.19 4.92
CA VAL A 202 -43.29 1.37 3.82
C VAL A 202 -42.18 0.43 3.33
N THR A 203 -42.35 -0.84 3.68
CA THR A 203 -41.63 -1.99 3.16
C THR A 203 -42.36 -2.56 1.93
N THR A 204 -41.66 -2.74 0.82
CA THR A 204 -42.07 -3.68 -0.23
C THR A 204 -40.88 -4.57 -0.60
N ALA A 205 -41.00 -5.83 -0.19
CA ALA A 205 -40.07 -6.92 -0.48
C ALA A 205 -40.26 -7.41 -1.92
N ALA A 206 -39.15 -7.65 -2.64
CA ALA A 206 -39.15 -8.42 -3.88
C ALA A 206 -38.64 -9.84 -3.59
N ALA A 207 -39.39 -10.82 -4.09
CA ALA A 207 -39.31 -12.23 -3.75
C ALA A 207 -38.01 -12.92 -4.21
N ALA A 208 -37.47 -13.74 -3.31
CA ALA A 208 -36.41 -14.71 -3.61
C ALA A 208 -37.00 -15.92 -4.38
N ALA A 209 -36.38 -16.27 -5.51
CA ALA A 209 -36.65 -17.54 -6.19
C ALA A 209 -35.77 -18.65 -5.57
N ALA A 210 -36.43 -19.67 -5.03
CA ALA A 210 -35.83 -20.84 -4.39
C ALA A 210 -35.05 -21.71 -5.40
N LYS A 211 -33.90 -22.22 -4.96
CA LYS A 211 -33.11 -23.25 -5.66
C LYS A 211 -33.33 -24.58 -4.95
N THR A 212 -34.22 -25.42 -5.49
CA THR A 212 -34.35 -26.81 -5.03
C THR A 212 -33.38 -27.67 -5.82
N ALA A 213 -32.46 -28.31 -5.12
CA ALA A 213 -31.60 -29.37 -5.63
C ALA A 213 -32.43 -30.65 -5.85
N VAL A 214 -32.17 -31.38 -6.94
CA VAL A 214 -32.52 -32.80 -7.04
C VAL A 214 -31.32 -33.55 -7.60
N ALA A 215 -30.89 -34.58 -6.85
CA ALA A 215 -29.84 -35.53 -7.21
C ALA A 215 -30.38 -36.63 -8.14
N ALA A 216 -29.45 -37.31 -8.81
CA ALA A 216 -29.60 -38.20 -9.97
C ALA A 216 -30.39 -39.51 -9.76
N ALA A 217 -31.00 -40.02 -10.85
CA ALA A 217 -30.97 -41.44 -11.26
C ALA A 217 -31.57 -41.67 -12.67
N ASP A 218 -30.95 -42.61 -13.37
CA ASP A 218 -31.11 -43.25 -14.70
C ASP A 218 -32.45 -43.27 -15.48
N CYS A 219 -32.26 -43.34 -16.82
CA CYS A 219 -33.16 -43.71 -17.93
C CYS A 219 -33.89 -42.55 -18.67
N PRO A 220 -33.87 -42.50 -20.03
CA PRO A 220 -34.09 -41.28 -20.78
C PRO A 220 -35.57 -41.04 -21.13
N PRO A 221 -36.06 -39.80 -21.10
CA PRO A 221 -37.27 -39.44 -21.81
C PRO A 221 -36.94 -38.62 -23.06
N ALA A 222 -37.57 -39.00 -24.17
CA ALA A 222 -37.89 -38.05 -25.21
C ALA A 222 -38.67 -36.88 -24.59
N THR A 223 -38.35 -35.62 -24.94
CA THR A 223 -39.33 -34.55 -25.20
C THR A 223 -38.68 -33.19 -25.49
N VAL A 224 -39.21 -32.55 -26.54
CA VAL A 224 -39.53 -31.12 -26.67
C VAL A 224 -38.36 -30.13 -26.69
N PHE A 225 -38.05 -29.65 -27.90
CA PHE A 225 -37.38 -28.37 -28.10
C PHE A 225 -38.36 -27.22 -27.79
N VAL A 226 -38.18 -26.57 -26.64
CA VAL A 226 -38.75 -25.24 -26.39
C VAL A 226 -37.80 -24.21 -27.01
N THR A 227 -38.23 -23.56 -28.09
CA THR A 227 -37.51 -22.42 -28.67
C THR A 227 -37.70 -21.21 -27.77
N VAL A 228 -36.66 -20.83 -27.03
CA VAL A 228 -36.60 -19.55 -26.33
C VAL A 228 -36.02 -18.51 -27.29
N THR A 229 -36.87 -17.63 -27.82
CA THR A 229 -36.42 -16.45 -28.56
C THR A 229 -35.93 -15.42 -27.53
N MET A 230 -34.60 -15.25 -27.41
CA MET A 230 -34.03 -14.17 -26.62
C MET A 230 -34.17 -12.85 -27.38
N GLY A 231 -35.07 -11.98 -26.91
CA GLY A 231 -35.06 -10.57 -27.30
C GLY A 231 -33.81 -9.89 -26.76
N ALA A 232 -33.08 -9.15 -27.59
CA ALA A 232 -31.92 -8.38 -27.17
C ALA A 232 -32.34 -7.39 -26.06
N ALA A 233 -31.64 -7.44 -24.93
CA ALA A 233 -31.78 -6.41 -23.91
C ALA A 233 -31.23 -5.10 -24.48
N ALA A 234 -32.13 -4.14 -24.70
CA ALA A 234 -31.79 -2.78 -25.07
C ALA A 234 -30.88 -2.18 -23.99
N ALA A 235 -29.75 -1.61 -24.42
CA ALA A 235 -28.95 -0.75 -23.56
C ALA A 235 -29.81 0.43 -23.11
N ALA A 236 -30.07 0.53 -21.81
CA ALA A 236 -30.62 1.74 -21.23
C ALA A 236 -29.51 2.81 -21.23
N ASP A 237 -29.46 3.57 -22.31
CA ASP A 237 -28.84 4.89 -22.35
C ASP A 237 -29.68 5.82 -21.48
N THR A 238 -29.09 6.35 -20.42
CA THR A 238 -29.64 7.50 -19.70
C THR A 238 -28.62 8.61 -19.78
N ALA A 239 -28.60 9.26 -20.95
CA ALA A 239 -28.10 10.61 -21.10
C ALA A 239 -28.97 11.56 -20.26
N ALA A 240 -28.45 11.98 -19.11
CA ALA A 240 -28.91 13.19 -18.43
C ALA A 240 -27.96 14.33 -18.80
N ALA A 241 -28.46 15.24 -19.63
CA ALA A 241 -27.85 16.49 -19.99
C ALA A 241 -27.57 17.34 -18.73
N ASN A 242 -26.37 17.91 -18.63
CA ASN A 242 -26.23 19.22 -18.00
C ASN A 242 -25.58 20.17 -19.00
N ALA A 243 -26.32 21.23 -19.30
CA ALA A 243 -25.98 22.26 -20.26
C ALA A 243 -24.68 22.98 -19.86
N GLY A 244 -23.90 23.34 -20.87
CA GLY A 244 -22.67 24.10 -20.72
C GLY A 244 -22.93 25.47 -20.12
N ASN A 245 -22.04 25.86 -19.21
CA ASN A 245 -21.70 27.26 -18.99
C ASN A 245 -20.21 27.41 -19.33
N ASN A 246 -19.96 27.92 -20.54
CA ASN A 246 -18.72 28.61 -20.83
C ASN A 246 -18.75 29.93 -20.06
N ASN A 247 -17.79 30.15 -19.16
CA ASN A 247 -17.33 31.50 -18.92
C ASN A 247 -15.80 31.52 -18.83
N ALA A 248 -15.23 32.16 -19.83
CA ALA A 248 -13.83 32.52 -19.88
C ALA A 248 -13.54 33.64 -18.87
N ASN A 249 -12.38 33.53 -18.23
CA ASN A 249 -11.50 34.64 -17.87
C ASN A 249 -12.11 35.81 -17.06
N ASN A 250 -11.77 35.88 -15.77
CA ASN A 250 -11.28 37.14 -15.22
C ASN A 250 -10.27 36.91 -14.09
N ASN A 251 -9.13 37.58 -14.31
CA ASN A 251 -7.94 37.73 -13.51
C ASN A 251 -8.21 38.38 -12.12
N ALA A 252 -7.25 38.13 -11.21
CA ALA A 252 -6.91 38.87 -10.00
C ALA A 252 -7.63 38.50 -8.68
N ASN A 253 -6.91 37.79 -7.79
CA ASN A 253 -6.19 38.53 -6.75
C ASN A 253 -5.06 37.70 -6.12
N ASN A 254 -3.85 38.26 -6.22
CA ASN A 254 -2.67 37.87 -5.46
C ASN A 254 -2.80 38.37 -4.01
N ASN A 255 -2.41 37.53 -3.06
CA ASN A 255 -1.66 37.94 -1.87
C ASN A 255 -0.84 36.71 -1.44
N GLY A 256 0.43 36.56 -1.84
CA GLY A 256 1.48 37.50 -1.53
C GLY A 256 2.14 37.10 -0.21
N ASN A 257 2.83 35.96 -0.18
CA ASN A 257 3.93 35.75 0.76
C ASN A 257 5.18 35.36 -0.03
N ALA A 258 5.73 36.35 -0.72
CA ALA A 258 7.09 36.31 -1.23
C ALA A 258 8.03 36.38 -0.02
N ALA A 259 8.48 35.21 0.47
CA ALA A 259 9.66 35.14 1.30
C ALA A 259 10.89 35.26 0.39
N THR A 260 11.43 36.47 0.32
CA THR A 260 12.73 36.76 -0.27
C THR A 260 13.85 36.07 0.51
N GLY A 261 14.64 35.25 -0.18
CA GLY A 261 16.04 34.98 0.16
C GLY A 261 16.32 33.66 0.86
N ASN A 262 16.55 32.60 0.07
CA ASN A 262 17.79 31.80 0.12
C ASN A 262 17.82 30.82 -1.07
N GLY A 263 18.66 31.07 -2.07
CA GLY A 263 19.07 30.11 -3.12
C GLY A 263 17.96 29.32 -3.83
N GLY A 264 16.82 29.96 -4.10
CA GLY A 264 15.53 29.31 -4.34
C GLY A 264 15.45 28.38 -5.55
N ALA A 265 14.70 27.28 -5.37
CA ALA A 265 14.37 26.30 -6.39
C ALA A 265 13.92 26.92 -7.71
N GLN A 266 14.31 26.31 -8.82
CA GLN A 266 13.85 26.73 -10.14
C GLN A 266 12.34 26.50 -10.27
N ALA A 267 11.63 27.46 -10.86
CA ALA A 267 10.21 27.35 -11.13
C ALA A 267 9.95 26.31 -12.24
N SER A 268 9.01 25.40 -12.00
CA SER A 268 8.56 24.42 -12.98
C SER A 268 7.65 25.08 -14.03
N ALA A 269 7.88 24.80 -15.31
CA ALA A 269 6.98 25.23 -16.39
C ALA A 269 5.59 24.57 -16.30
N GLY A 270 5.47 23.45 -15.57
CA GLY A 270 4.20 22.75 -15.33
C GLY A 270 3.35 23.36 -14.21
N GLY A 271 3.85 24.39 -13.51
CA GLY A 271 3.13 25.00 -12.38
C GLY A 271 3.02 24.12 -11.14
N PHE A 272 3.86 23.08 -11.04
CA PHE A 272 3.87 22.16 -9.91
C PHE A 272 4.55 22.79 -8.69
N ASP A 273 3.99 22.55 -7.51
CA ASP A 273 4.56 23.02 -6.24
C ASP A 273 5.52 21.98 -5.66
N PHE A 274 6.82 22.17 -5.93
CA PHE A 274 7.90 21.36 -5.39
C PHE A 274 8.51 21.90 -4.08
N GLY A 275 7.87 22.92 -3.50
CA GLY A 275 8.34 23.60 -2.31
C GLY A 275 9.71 24.24 -2.53
N THR A 276 10.67 23.94 -1.65
CA THR A 276 12.02 24.55 -1.69
C THR A 276 13.03 23.84 -2.58
N CYS A 277 12.65 22.76 -3.26
CA CYS A 277 13.58 21.94 -4.06
C CYS A 277 13.30 22.00 -5.56
N THR A 278 14.34 21.74 -6.35
CA THR A 278 14.26 21.55 -7.81
C THR A 278 14.43 20.05 -8.13
N PRO A 279 13.35 19.28 -8.36
CA PRO A 279 13.42 17.82 -8.44
C PRO A 279 14.01 17.27 -9.75
N THR A 280 15.14 17.79 -10.22
CA THR A 280 15.78 17.39 -11.48
C THR A 280 16.83 16.31 -11.31
N MET A 281 17.05 15.55 -12.38
CA MET A 281 17.99 14.43 -12.47
C MET A 281 19.02 14.68 -13.57
N LYS A 282 20.26 14.26 -13.34
CA LYS A 282 21.33 14.23 -14.35
C LYS A 282 21.81 12.81 -14.58
N PHE A 283 22.37 12.58 -15.77
CA PHE A 283 23.10 11.36 -16.13
C PHE A 283 24.50 11.76 -16.61
N VAL A 284 25.50 11.55 -15.77
CA VAL A 284 26.87 12.02 -16.03
C VAL A 284 27.90 10.97 -15.62
N GLY A 285 29.03 10.97 -16.34
CA GLY A 285 30.17 10.12 -16.07
C GLY A 285 31.04 10.63 -14.94
N GLY A 286 31.69 9.73 -14.21
CA GLY A 286 32.75 10.09 -13.27
C GLY A 286 32.29 10.60 -11.89
N LEU A 287 31.07 10.28 -11.47
CA LEU A 287 30.60 10.57 -10.10
C LEU A 287 31.21 9.58 -9.09
N GLY A 288 31.34 9.98 -7.82
CA GLY A 288 31.76 9.10 -6.73
C GLY A 288 33.12 8.42 -6.89
N ASN A 289 34.10 9.10 -7.52
CA ASN A 289 35.41 8.54 -7.90
C ASN A 289 35.35 7.40 -8.93
N ARG A 290 34.25 7.26 -9.69
CA ARG A 290 34.16 6.34 -10.82
C ARG A 290 34.92 6.89 -12.04
N PRO A 291 35.29 6.05 -13.03
CA PRO A 291 35.85 6.52 -14.28
C PRO A 291 34.91 7.49 -15.00
N ALA A 292 35.46 8.47 -15.74
CA ALA A 292 34.67 9.43 -16.54
C ALA A 292 33.77 8.76 -17.60
N THR A 293 34.07 7.51 -17.96
CA THR A 293 33.29 6.68 -18.89
C THR A 293 32.16 5.89 -18.21
N GLU A 294 32.09 5.89 -16.87
CA GLU A 294 31.05 5.21 -16.11
C GLU A 294 29.97 6.21 -15.69
N PHE A 295 28.83 6.14 -16.38
CA PHE A 295 27.72 7.06 -16.20
C PHE A 295 26.73 6.56 -15.16
N THR A 296 26.29 7.48 -14.31
CA THR A 296 25.31 7.22 -13.25
C THR A 296 24.27 8.33 -13.20
N PHE A 297 23.13 8.02 -12.60
CA PHE A 297 22.08 8.97 -12.32
C PHE A 297 22.30 9.61 -10.94
N GLN A 298 22.00 10.91 -10.83
CA GLN A 298 22.04 11.63 -9.57
C GLN A 298 20.99 12.75 -9.58
N ALA A 299 20.42 13.06 -8.42
CA ALA A 299 19.65 14.28 -8.24
C ALA A 299 20.58 15.51 -8.41
N ILE A 300 20.09 16.57 -9.03
CA ILE A 300 20.86 17.81 -9.22
C ILE A 300 20.74 18.71 -7.99
N ASP A 301 19.55 18.76 -7.40
CA ASP A 301 19.28 19.60 -6.25
C ASP A 301 20.13 19.18 -5.03
N PRO A 302 20.91 20.10 -4.44
CA PRO A 302 21.83 19.76 -3.35
C PRO A 302 21.11 19.21 -2.12
N VAL A 303 19.92 19.72 -1.81
CA VAL A 303 19.13 19.28 -0.65
C VAL A 303 18.64 17.86 -0.88
N VAL A 304 18.17 17.58 -2.09
CA VAL A 304 17.70 16.24 -2.47
C VAL A 304 18.85 15.21 -2.53
N ALA A 305 20.03 15.64 -2.99
CA ALA A 305 21.21 14.81 -3.14
C ALA A 305 21.94 14.49 -1.82
N LEU A 306 21.65 15.19 -0.71
CA LEU A 306 22.28 14.94 0.59
C LEU A 306 21.99 13.52 1.09
N GLY A 307 23.00 12.66 1.20
CA GLY A 307 22.89 11.34 1.84
C GLY A 307 22.66 10.14 0.90
N GLN A 308 22.59 10.35 -0.42
CA GLN A 308 22.67 9.28 -1.43
C GLN A 308 23.51 9.77 -2.62
N GLN A 309 24.60 9.06 -2.93
CA GLN A 309 25.67 9.62 -3.76
C GLN A 309 25.41 9.51 -5.27
N GLU A 310 25.10 8.35 -5.84
CA GLU A 310 24.62 8.22 -7.22
C GLU A 310 24.10 6.79 -7.46
N ALA A 311 23.37 6.53 -8.55
CA ALA A 311 22.88 5.19 -8.84
C ALA A 311 22.94 4.84 -10.34
N LEU A 312 23.25 3.57 -10.64
CA LEU A 312 23.14 3.02 -12.00
C LEU A 312 21.69 2.82 -12.45
N ASN A 313 20.77 2.63 -11.50
CA ASN A 313 19.35 2.47 -11.79
C ASN A 313 18.62 3.81 -11.57
N PRO A 314 18.03 4.41 -12.61
CA PRO A 314 17.34 5.70 -12.50
C PRO A 314 16.17 5.65 -11.51
N ASN A 315 15.52 4.49 -11.34
CA ASN A 315 14.38 4.35 -10.42
C ASN A 315 14.77 4.56 -8.95
N ILE A 316 16.04 4.34 -8.58
CA ILE A 316 16.54 4.63 -7.23
C ILE A 316 16.57 6.15 -7.02
N ILE A 317 16.98 6.90 -8.04
CA ILE A 317 17.07 8.37 -7.98
C ILE A 317 15.67 9.00 -8.03
N THR A 318 14.76 8.52 -8.88
CA THR A 318 13.39 9.04 -8.93
C THR A 318 12.64 8.82 -7.61
N ASN A 319 12.80 7.64 -6.99
CA ASN A 319 12.29 7.38 -5.63
C ASN A 319 12.84 8.40 -4.63
N ARG A 320 14.16 8.57 -4.61
CA ARG A 320 14.82 9.51 -3.71
C ARG A 320 14.29 10.93 -3.88
N ILE A 321 14.17 11.41 -5.12
CA ILE A 321 13.68 12.76 -5.40
C ILE A 321 12.25 12.93 -4.85
N CYS A 322 11.34 12.00 -5.12
CA CYS A 322 9.96 12.10 -4.63
C CYS A 322 9.86 12.00 -3.09
N ASP A 323 10.72 11.19 -2.45
CA ASP A 323 10.77 11.10 -1.00
C ASP A 323 11.23 12.42 -0.36
N GLN A 324 12.25 13.06 -0.95
CA GLN A 324 12.75 14.35 -0.45
C GLN A 324 11.74 15.47 -0.65
N LEU A 325 10.96 15.44 -1.75
CA LEU A 325 9.84 16.37 -1.94
C LEU A 325 8.85 16.33 -0.76
N THR A 326 8.64 15.15 -0.18
CA THR A 326 7.74 14.99 0.98
C THR A 326 8.41 15.35 2.30
N ASN A 327 9.65 14.92 2.51
CA ASN A 327 10.28 14.95 3.82
C ASN A 327 11.08 16.23 4.12
N VAL A 328 11.61 16.90 3.11
CA VAL A 328 12.55 18.02 3.29
C VAL A 328 12.15 19.25 2.51
N CYS A 329 11.62 19.08 1.29
CA CYS A 329 11.33 20.20 0.41
C CYS A 329 10.01 20.90 0.71
N ASN A 330 9.17 20.33 1.58
CA ASN A 330 7.82 20.83 1.86
C ASN A 330 6.96 21.03 0.59
N ALA A 331 7.04 20.08 -0.35
CA ALA A 331 6.30 20.17 -1.61
C ALA A 331 4.78 20.07 -1.40
N GLY A 332 4.04 20.84 -2.18
CA GLY A 332 2.59 20.79 -2.25
C GLY A 332 2.06 19.50 -2.89
N ALA A 333 0.75 19.30 -2.81
CA ALA A 333 0.10 18.10 -3.35
C ALA A 333 0.31 17.93 -4.86
N SER A 334 0.34 19.03 -5.62
CA SER A 334 0.55 19.00 -7.08
C SER A 334 1.96 18.52 -7.46
N GLY A 335 3.01 18.99 -6.76
CA GLY A 335 4.37 18.52 -7.02
C GLY A 335 4.61 17.08 -6.60
N LYS A 336 4.02 16.65 -5.49
CA LYS A 336 4.08 15.23 -5.07
C LYS A 336 3.40 14.32 -6.09
N ALA A 337 2.21 14.68 -6.55
CA ALA A 337 1.50 13.92 -7.58
C ALA A 337 2.27 13.87 -8.90
N ALA A 338 2.80 15.00 -9.37
CA ALA A 338 3.62 15.07 -10.59
C ALA A 338 4.88 14.20 -10.49
N CYS A 339 5.54 14.17 -9.32
CA CYS A 339 6.70 13.32 -9.10
C CYS A 339 6.37 11.83 -9.17
N LEU A 340 5.25 11.41 -8.56
CA LEU A 340 4.81 10.02 -8.60
C LEU A 340 4.41 9.57 -10.01
N ASP A 341 3.75 10.43 -10.77
CA ASP A 341 3.43 10.18 -12.18
C ASP A 341 4.71 10.08 -13.04
N ALA A 342 5.62 11.03 -12.89
CA ALA A 342 6.89 11.01 -13.60
C ALA A 342 7.71 9.75 -13.28
N LYS A 343 7.70 9.31 -12.02
CA LYS A 343 8.34 8.07 -11.58
C LYS A 343 7.73 6.85 -12.27
N ALA A 344 6.41 6.76 -12.36
CA ALA A 344 5.74 5.67 -13.07
C ALA A 344 6.11 5.65 -14.56
N GLN A 345 6.19 6.81 -15.20
CA GLN A 345 6.60 6.92 -16.61
C GLN A 345 8.08 6.54 -16.83
N ILE A 346 8.98 6.91 -15.92
CA ILE A 346 10.39 6.48 -16.01
C ILE A 346 10.54 4.98 -15.79
N LEU A 347 9.78 4.39 -14.86
CA LEU A 347 9.75 2.95 -14.68
C LEU A 347 9.31 2.23 -15.95
N ALA A 348 8.25 2.73 -16.60
CA ALA A 348 7.74 2.19 -17.85
C ALA A 348 8.70 2.38 -19.03
N LEU A 349 9.47 3.48 -19.04
CA LEU A 349 10.44 3.78 -20.11
C LEU A 349 11.58 2.74 -20.15
N GLY A 350 12.04 2.28 -18.97
CA GLY A 350 13.01 1.18 -18.86
C GLY A 350 14.44 1.48 -19.35
N THR A 351 14.69 2.65 -19.93
CA THR A 351 16.01 3.10 -20.41
C THR A 351 16.95 3.45 -19.26
N ARG A 352 18.26 3.42 -19.51
CA ARG A 352 19.33 3.73 -18.53
C ARG A 352 20.41 4.62 -19.12
N ASP A 353 20.00 5.60 -19.91
CA ASP A 353 20.87 6.56 -20.57
C ASP A 353 20.38 8.00 -20.37
N ALA A 354 21.03 8.95 -21.03
CA ALA A 354 20.72 10.38 -20.95
C ALA A 354 19.25 10.72 -21.27
N SER A 355 18.58 9.94 -22.14
CA SER A 355 17.17 10.17 -22.47
C SER A 355 16.26 9.97 -21.26
N THR A 356 16.68 9.17 -20.29
CA THR A 356 15.91 8.91 -19.06
C THR A 356 15.89 10.13 -18.15
N ALA A 357 17.06 10.77 -17.97
CA ALA A 357 17.18 12.01 -17.21
C ALA A 357 16.45 13.17 -17.92
N ALA A 358 16.58 13.25 -19.24
CA ALA A 358 15.86 14.26 -20.04
C ALA A 358 14.33 14.10 -19.93
N LYS A 359 13.82 12.86 -20.05
CA LYS A 359 12.39 12.58 -19.91
C LYS A 359 11.89 12.94 -18.52
N TRP A 360 12.63 12.58 -17.47
CA TRP A 360 12.28 12.91 -16.09
C TRP A 360 12.13 14.43 -15.89
N ASN A 361 13.15 15.21 -16.28
CA ASN A 361 13.13 16.66 -16.15
C ASN A 361 11.95 17.27 -16.93
N SER A 362 11.73 16.81 -18.16
CA SER A 362 10.63 17.27 -19.01
C SER A 362 9.25 17.01 -18.39
N LEU A 363 9.05 15.85 -17.75
CA LEU A 363 7.78 15.52 -17.07
C LEU A 363 7.50 16.44 -15.88
N LEU A 364 8.54 16.96 -15.23
CA LEU A 364 8.43 17.88 -14.12
C LEU A 364 8.51 19.35 -14.55
N GLY A 365 8.60 19.62 -15.86
CA GLY A 365 8.61 20.96 -16.43
C GLY A 365 9.97 21.67 -16.39
N PHE A 366 11.07 20.92 -16.54
CA PHE A 366 12.46 21.41 -16.61
C PHE A 366 13.18 20.93 -17.86
#